data_AF-A0A2T1G315-F1
#
_entry.id   AF-A0A2T1G315-F1
#
_cell.length_a   1.000
_cell.length_b   1.000
_cell.length_c   1.000
_cell.angle_alpha   90.00
_cell.angle_beta   90.00
_cell.angle_gamma   90.00
#
_symmetry.space_group_name_H-M   'P 1'
#
loop_
_entity.id
_entity.type
_entity.pdbx_description
1 polymer ?
#
loop_
_entity_poly.entity_id
_entity_poly.type
_entity_poly.pdbx_seq_one_letter_code
_entity_poly.pdbx_strand_id
1 'polypeptide(L)'
;MSIRRISAIAVLMLTLGTTAAATAVPSPAQPETIAQNQRPNRPAGKKGGLFEQLNLSADQKQKMQAVRDRYKEQVSQRMQAIRQARQELETMMSSATANASQMREKHRQIMGLRQQLEDVQFESTLAMREVLTTEQRSQLSQLMQQRREAAKNRRQNAPKP
;
A
#
# COMPACT_ATOMS: atom_id res chain seq x y z
N MET A 1 -4.79 -39.62 34.68
CA MET A 1 -4.27 -40.73 33.86
C MET A 1 -3.65 -40.15 32.61
N SER A 2 -2.32 -40.11 32.59
CA SER A 2 -1.48 -39.57 31.53
C SER A 2 -1.07 -40.70 30.60
N ILE A 3 -1.46 -40.63 29.32
CA ILE A 3 -0.96 -41.56 28.31
C ILE A 3 -0.02 -40.78 27.39
N ARG A 4 1.26 -40.88 27.70
CA ARG A 4 2.37 -40.65 26.77
C ARG A 4 2.44 -41.89 25.88
N ARG A 5 2.42 -41.73 24.55
CA ARG A 5 2.86 -42.77 23.63
C ARG A 5 3.98 -42.23 22.75
N ILE A 6 5.05 -42.99 22.80
CA ILE A 6 6.38 -42.75 22.30
C ILE A 6 6.44 -43.07 20.81
N SER A 7 7.33 -42.34 20.14
CA SER A 7 7.79 -42.43 18.76
C SER A 7 7.86 -43.84 18.14
N ALA A 8 7.60 -43.88 16.82
CA ALA A 8 8.36 -44.76 15.92
C ALA A 8 8.51 -44.04 14.58
N ILE A 9 9.73 -43.53 14.34
CA ILE A 9 10.19 -43.06 13.04
C ILE A 9 10.45 -44.31 12.19
N ALA A 10 9.67 -44.49 11.13
CA ALA A 10 9.95 -45.48 10.10
C ALA A 10 10.35 -44.74 8.82
N VAL A 11 11.66 -44.54 8.65
CA VAL A 11 12.26 -44.16 7.37
C VAL A 11 12.39 -45.44 6.56
N LEU A 12 11.56 -45.58 5.52
CA LEU A 12 11.72 -46.62 4.51
C LEU A 12 12.06 -45.95 3.19
N MET A 13 13.36 -45.88 2.90
CA MET A 13 13.91 -45.55 1.59
C MET A 13 13.73 -46.76 0.67
N LEU A 14 12.83 -46.67 -0.29
CA LEU A 14 12.84 -47.54 -1.47
C LEU A 14 13.08 -46.68 -2.71
N THR A 15 14.32 -46.72 -3.19
CA THR A 15 14.74 -46.22 -4.49
C THR A 15 14.55 -47.32 -5.53
N LEU A 16 13.52 -47.21 -6.36
CA LEU A 16 13.49 -47.92 -7.64
C LEU A 16 13.39 -46.88 -8.77
N GLY A 17 14.47 -46.82 -9.54
CA GLY A 17 14.54 -46.08 -10.78
C GLY A 17 13.69 -46.75 -11.86
N THR A 18 12.98 -45.93 -12.61
CA THR A 18 12.45 -46.33 -13.92
C THR A 18 12.64 -45.15 -14.87
N THR A 19 13.51 -45.35 -15.84
CA THR A 19 13.68 -44.49 -17.02
C THR A 19 12.44 -44.61 -17.90
N ALA A 20 11.77 -43.49 -18.19
CA ALA A 20 10.77 -43.41 -19.24
C ALA A 20 11.11 -42.26 -20.18
N ALA A 21 11.05 -42.57 -21.47
CA ALA A 21 11.63 -41.84 -22.58
C ALA A 21 11.04 -40.44 -22.79
N ALA A 22 11.89 -39.54 -23.27
CA ALA A 22 11.53 -38.23 -23.76
C ALA A 22 10.68 -38.33 -25.04
N THR A 23 9.47 -37.79 -25.00
CA THR A 23 8.78 -37.29 -26.18
C THR A 23 8.54 -35.80 -25.98
N ALA A 24 9.51 -34.99 -26.41
CA ALA A 24 9.37 -33.55 -26.48
C ALA A 24 8.38 -33.23 -27.62
N VAL A 25 7.15 -32.86 -27.25
CA VAL A 25 6.19 -32.27 -28.20
C VAL A 25 6.61 -30.81 -28.39
N PRO A 26 6.96 -30.36 -29.62
CA PRO A 26 7.25 -28.97 -29.86
C PRO A 26 5.95 -28.17 -29.75
N SER A 27 5.85 -27.36 -28.69
CA SER A 27 4.75 -26.42 -28.51
C SER A 27 4.88 -25.29 -29.54
N PRO A 28 3.87 -25.02 -30.39
CA PRO A 28 3.92 -23.91 -31.32
C PRO A 28 3.99 -22.60 -30.52
N ALA A 29 5.04 -21.81 -30.81
CA ALA A 29 5.26 -20.50 -30.25
C ALA A 29 3.98 -19.66 -30.37
N GLN A 30 3.38 -19.33 -29.23
CA GLN A 30 2.35 -18.30 -29.19
C GLN A 30 3.05 -16.96 -29.47
N PRO A 31 2.57 -16.15 -30.43
CA PRO A 31 3.10 -14.81 -30.58
C PRO A 31 2.84 -14.07 -29.27
N GLU A 32 3.92 -13.64 -28.60
CA GLU A 32 3.82 -12.71 -27.50
C GLU A 32 3.25 -11.40 -28.06
N THR A 33 1.92 -11.25 -28.01
CA THR A 33 1.29 -9.95 -28.01
C THR A 33 1.65 -9.28 -26.70
N ILE A 34 2.84 -8.68 -26.66
CA ILE A 34 3.20 -7.71 -25.64
C ILE A 34 2.28 -6.51 -25.87
N ALA A 35 1.07 -6.58 -25.30
CA ALA A 35 0.23 -5.42 -25.09
C ALA A 35 0.93 -4.55 -24.05
N GLN A 36 1.93 -3.81 -24.51
CA GLN A 36 2.72 -2.91 -23.72
C GLN A 36 1.85 -1.69 -23.41
N ASN A 37 0.95 -1.84 -22.44
CA ASN A 37 0.41 -0.73 -21.69
C ASN A 37 1.55 -0.17 -20.81
N GLN A 38 2.55 0.44 -21.46
CA GLN A 38 3.51 1.34 -20.85
C GLN A 38 2.69 2.47 -20.25
N ARG A 39 2.26 2.30 -19.00
CA ARG A 39 1.82 3.42 -18.19
C ARG A 39 2.98 4.41 -18.22
N PRO A 40 2.78 5.66 -18.66
CA PRO A 40 3.87 6.62 -18.73
C PRO A 40 4.55 6.66 -17.37
N ASN A 41 5.86 6.46 -17.40
CA ASN A 41 6.77 6.48 -16.26
C ASN A 41 6.53 7.79 -15.50
N ARG A 42 5.65 7.75 -14.50
CA ARG A 42 5.27 8.93 -13.72
C ARG A 42 6.52 9.24 -12.89
N PRO A 43 7.16 10.41 -13.05
CA PRO A 43 8.43 10.68 -12.40
C PRO A 43 8.31 10.37 -10.91
N ALA A 44 9.13 9.43 -10.44
CA ALA A 44 9.30 9.09 -9.04
C ALA A 44 9.98 10.27 -8.33
N GLY A 45 9.23 11.34 -8.16
CA GLY A 45 9.68 12.58 -7.55
C GLY A 45 8.51 13.17 -6.81
N LYS A 46 8.25 12.66 -5.59
CA LYS A 46 7.49 13.41 -4.60
C LYS A 46 8.20 14.75 -4.47
N LYS A 47 7.68 15.79 -5.12
CA LYS A 47 7.91 17.17 -4.66
C LYS A 47 7.59 17.14 -3.17
N GLY A 48 8.53 17.65 -2.38
CA GLY A 48 8.54 17.56 -0.93
C GLY A 48 7.19 17.73 -0.26
N GLY A 49 6.99 17.03 0.86
CA GLY A 49 5.83 17.22 1.73
C GLY A 49 5.68 18.71 2.11
N LEU A 50 4.47 19.10 2.51
CA LEU A 50 4.19 20.52 2.83
C LEU A 50 5.17 21.10 3.88
N PHE A 51 5.59 20.26 4.83
CA PHE A 51 6.56 20.59 5.87
C PHE A 51 7.97 20.90 5.34
N GLU A 52 8.34 20.42 4.15
CA GLU A 52 9.66 20.69 3.55
C GLU A 52 9.77 22.13 3.02
N GLN A 53 8.64 22.84 2.91
CA GLN A 53 8.57 24.23 2.45
C GLN A 53 8.68 25.25 3.61
N LEU A 54 8.84 24.80 4.85
CA LEU A 54 8.77 25.64 6.06
C LEU A 54 10.13 26.12 6.59
N ASN A 55 11.19 26.06 5.77
CA ASN A 55 12.54 26.48 6.14
C ASN A 55 12.99 25.98 7.54
N LEU A 56 12.81 24.69 7.79
CA LEU A 56 13.06 24.08 9.10
C LEU A 56 14.54 24.21 9.51
N SER A 57 14.79 24.49 10.80
CA SER A 57 16.14 24.41 11.37
C SER A 57 16.67 22.96 11.38
N ALA A 58 17.97 22.78 11.62
CA ALA A 58 18.57 21.46 11.72
C ALA A 58 17.90 20.61 12.81
N ASP A 59 17.69 21.18 14.00
CA ASP A 59 17.02 20.51 15.12
C ASP A 59 15.57 20.14 14.79
N GLN A 60 14.85 21.03 14.10
CA GLN A 60 13.49 20.74 13.67
C GLN A 60 13.46 19.60 12.65
N LYS A 61 14.40 19.56 11.69
CA LYS A 61 14.51 18.45 10.72
C LYS A 61 14.74 17.12 11.43
N GLN A 62 15.62 17.08 12.44
CA GLN A 62 15.87 15.88 13.23
C GLN A 62 14.62 15.43 14.00
N LYS A 63 13.92 16.36 14.67
CA LYS A 63 12.66 16.06 15.37
C LYS A 63 11.57 15.57 14.41
N MET A 64 11.44 16.18 13.23
CA MET A 64 10.51 15.74 12.20
C MET A 64 10.84 14.33 11.72
N GLN A 65 12.12 13.99 11.56
CA GLN A 65 12.53 12.64 11.18
C GLN A 65 12.16 11.62 12.26
N ALA A 66 12.42 11.93 13.53
CA ALA A 66 12.00 11.07 14.65
C ALA A 66 10.48 10.84 14.68
N VAL A 67 9.68 11.88 14.42
CA VAL A 67 8.22 11.73 14.26
C VAL A 67 7.90 10.81 13.09
N ARG A 68 8.50 11.01 11.91
CA ARG A 68 8.24 10.13 10.75
C ARG A 68 8.56 8.67 11.04
N ASP A 69 9.70 8.41 11.67
CA ASP A 69 10.13 7.05 11.99
C ASP A 69 9.19 6.37 13.00
N ARG A 70 8.68 7.12 14.00
CA ARG A 70 7.69 6.62 14.96
C ARG A 70 6.41 6.10 14.30
N TYR A 71 5.91 6.78 13.27
CA TYR A 71 4.64 6.43 12.61
C TYR A 71 4.81 5.58 11.34
N LYS A 72 6.03 5.48 10.79
CA LYS A 72 6.34 4.82 9.52
C LYS A 72 5.78 3.40 9.45
N GLU A 73 6.01 2.60 10.48
CA GLU A 73 5.62 1.19 10.49
C GLU A 73 4.09 1.03 10.49
N GLN A 74 3.40 1.79 11.35
CA GLN A 74 1.93 1.76 11.43
C GLN A 74 1.29 2.17 10.10
N VAL A 75 1.82 3.21 9.45
CA VAL A 75 1.37 3.65 8.12
C VAL A 75 1.62 2.56 7.07
N SER A 76 2.81 1.97 7.07
CA SER A 76 3.20 0.92 6.11
C SER A 76 2.29 -0.30 6.20
N GLN A 77 2.08 -0.80 7.42
CA GLN A 77 1.23 -1.96 7.70
C GLN A 77 -0.21 -1.73 7.26
N ARG A 78 -0.81 -0.59 7.61
CA ARG A 78 -2.19 -0.26 7.20
C ARG A 78 -2.32 -0.09 5.68
N MET A 79 -1.33 0.53 5.04
CA MET A 79 -1.27 0.63 3.59
C MET A 79 -1.20 -0.74 2.92
N GLN A 80 -0.43 -1.68 3.48
CA GLN A 80 -0.36 -3.06 3.00
C GLN A 80 -1.70 -3.78 3.16
N ALA A 81 -2.34 -3.67 4.32
CA ALA A 81 -3.64 -4.27 4.57
C ALA A 81 -4.71 -3.75 3.59
N ILE A 82 -4.72 -2.44 3.32
CA ILE A 82 -5.63 -1.84 2.32
C ILE A 82 -5.35 -2.41 0.92
N ARG A 83 -4.07 -2.56 0.52
CA ARG A 83 -3.72 -3.13 -0.78
C ARG A 83 -4.20 -4.57 -0.92
N GLN A 84 -3.93 -5.40 0.08
CA GLN A 84 -4.36 -6.81 0.11
C GLN A 84 -5.89 -6.91 0.03
N ALA A 85 -6.60 -6.15 0.87
CA ALA A 85 -8.06 -6.18 0.88
C ALA A 85 -8.68 -5.72 -0.46
N ARG A 86 -8.05 -4.78 -1.16
CA ARG A 86 -8.48 -4.36 -2.51
C ARG A 86 -8.24 -5.44 -3.56
N GLN A 87 -7.08 -6.11 -3.53
CA GLN A 87 -6.77 -7.21 -4.45
C GLN A 87 -7.75 -8.39 -4.26
N GLU A 88 -8.08 -8.70 -3.01
CA GLU A 88 -9.09 -9.71 -2.71
C GLU A 88 -10.48 -9.30 -3.21
N LEU A 89 -10.89 -8.03 -3.04
CA LEU A 89 -12.16 -7.55 -3.59
C LEU A 89 -12.18 -7.62 -5.13
N GLU A 90 -11.09 -7.25 -5.79
CA GLU A 90 -10.93 -7.37 -7.25
C GLU A 90 -11.05 -8.84 -7.70
N THR A 91 -10.43 -9.76 -6.97
CA THR A 91 -10.53 -11.21 -7.22
C THR A 91 -11.97 -11.70 -7.04
N MET A 92 -12.67 -11.23 -6.00
CA MET A 92 -14.09 -11.56 -5.78
C MET A 92 -14.97 -11.07 -6.93
N MET A 93 -14.72 -9.86 -7.45
CA MET A 93 -15.49 -9.29 -8.57
C MET A 93 -15.37 -10.10 -9.87
N SER A 94 -14.22 -10.76 -10.08
CA SER A 94 -13.99 -11.63 -11.24
C SER A 94 -14.34 -13.10 -11.00
N SER A 95 -14.71 -13.46 -9.76
CA SER A 95 -15.05 -14.84 -9.40
C SER A 95 -16.52 -15.16 -9.67
N ALA A 96 -16.80 -16.34 -10.24
CA ALA A 96 -18.16 -16.85 -10.41
C ALA A 96 -18.85 -17.25 -9.09
N THR A 97 -18.10 -17.37 -7.99
CA THR A 97 -18.60 -17.92 -6.71
C THR A 97 -18.86 -16.87 -5.64
N ALA A 98 -18.31 -15.66 -5.79
CA ALA A 98 -18.48 -14.61 -4.79
C ALA A 98 -19.84 -13.91 -4.96
N ASN A 99 -20.58 -13.75 -3.86
CA ASN A 99 -21.85 -13.05 -3.88
C ASN A 99 -21.74 -11.59 -3.43
N ALA A 100 -22.78 -10.80 -3.72
CA ALA A 100 -22.82 -9.37 -3.39
C ALA A 100 -22.68 -9.07 -1.89
N SER A 101 -23.10 -9.98 -1.00
CA SER A 101 -22.94 -9.80 0.45
C SER A 101 -21.47 -9.82 0.86
N GLN A 102 -20.72 -10.81 0.37
CA GLN A 102 -19.28 -10.94 0.61
C GLN A 102 -18.50 -9.73 0.09
N MET A 103 -18.85 -9.24 -1.10
CA MET A 103 -18.22 -8.04 -1.68
C MET A 103 -18.50 -6.77 -0.86
N ARG A 104 -19.74 -6.60 -0.37
CA ARG A 104 -20.07 -5.48 0.53
C ARG A 104 -19.32 -5.57 1.85
N GLU A 105 -19.18 -6.76 2.41
CA GLU A 105 -18.38 -6.97 3.62
C GLU A 105 -16.92 -6.57 3.40
N LYS A 106 -16.31 -7.05 2.31
CA LYS A 106 -14.93 -6.71 1.96
C LYS A 106 -14.76 -5.21 1.72
N HIS A 107 -15.74 -4.55 1.08
CA HIS A 107 -15.75 -3.10 0.93
C HIS A 107 -15.79 -2.38 2.29
N ARG A 108 -16.63 -2.82 3.24
CA ARG A 108 -16.67 -2.26 4.60
C ARG A 108 -15.33 -2.42 5.32
N GLN A 109 -14.68 -3.59 5.19
CA GLN A 109 -13.33 -3.81 5.73
C GLN A 109 -12.33 -2.79 5.16
N ILE A 110 -12.34 -2.54 3.85
CA ILE A 110 -11.47 -1.54 3.22
C ILE A 110 -11.74 -0.15 3.79
N MET A 111 -13.01 0.23 4.02
CA MET A 111 -13.34 1.53 4.61
C MET A 111 -12.81 1.65 6.04
N GLY A 112 -12.97 0.61 6.87
CA GLY A 112 -12.41 0.59 8.22
C GLY A 112 -10.89 0.73 8.24
N LEU A 113 -10.19 0.02 7.36
CA LEU A 113 -8.73 0.14 7.24
C LEU A 113 -8.27 1.53 6.78
N ARG A 114 -9.04 2.20 5.90
CA ARG A 114 -8.77 3.57 5.49
C ARG A 114 -8.94 4.55 6.64
N GLN A 115 -10.02 4.44 7.41
CA GLN A 115 -10.23 5.27 8.60
C GLN A 115 -9.04 5.16 9.56
N GLN A 116 -8.63 3.93 9.87
CA GLN A 116 -7.49 3.72 10.77
C GLN A 116 -6.16 4.28 10.22
N LEU A 117 -5.98 4.28 8.90
CA LEU A 117 -4.81 4.89 8.28
C LEU A 117 -4.87 6.42 8.40
N GLU A 118 -6.04 7.01 8.17
CA GLU A 118 -6.27 8.45 8.32
C GLU A 118 -6.02 8.91 9.75
N ASP A 119 -6.49 8.14 10.75
CA ASP A 119 -6.25 8.43 12.16
C ASP A 119 -4.74 8.48 12.48
N VAL A 120 -3.96 7.48 12.03
CA VAL A 120 -2.50 7.45 12.24
C VAL A 120 -1.80 8.60 11.53
N GLN A 121 -2.25 8.98 10.33
CA GLN A 121 -1.68 10.11 9.60
C GLN A 121 -2.02 11.45 10.26
N PHE A 122 -3.22 11.57 10.84
CA PHE A 122 -3.64 12.74 11.61
C PHE A 122 -2.76 12.91 12.85
N GLU A 123 -2.56 11.85 13.64
CA GLU A 123 -1.67 11.87 14.79
C GLU A 123 -0.22 12.23 14.41
N SER A 124 0.29 11.66 13.32
CA SER A 124 1.60 12.04 12.79
C SER A 124 1.67 13.52 12.40
N THR A 125 0.59 14.07 11.83
CA THR A 125 0.49 15.48 11.46
C THR A 125 0.47 16.39 12.68
N LEU A 126 -0.26 16.02 13.74
CA LEU A 126 -0.25 16.74 15.02
C LEU A 126 1.15 16.77 15.64
N ALA A 127 1.81 15.61 15.71
CA ALA A 127 3.17 15.52 16.24
C ALA A 127 4.18 16.35 15.42
N MET A 128 4.07 16.37 14.08
CA MET A 128 4.90 17.24 13.24
C MET A 128 4.61 18.73 13.49
N ARG A 129 3.33 19.10 13.68
CA ARG A 129 2.93 20.49 13.97
C ARG A 129 3.52 20.99 15.30
N GLU A 130 3.68 20.12 16.29
CA GLU A 130 4.27 20.46 17.59
C GLU A 130 5.74 20.90 17.48
N VAL A 131 6.48 20.40 16.48
CA VAL A 131 7.88 20.77 16.22
C VAL A 131 8.03 22.19 15.63
N LEU A 132 6.97 22.71 15.02
CA LEU A 132 6.97 24.01 14.34
C LEU A 132 6.78 25.19 15.30
N THR A 133 7.38 26.33 14.95
CA THR A 133 7.09 27.62 15.61
C THR A 133 5.71 28.13 15.21
N THR A 134 5.20 29.14 15.93
CA THR A 134 3.91 29.79 15.63
C THR A 134 3.89 30.38 14.22
N GLU A 135 4.99 30.98 13.78
CA GLU A 135 5.14 31.60 12.46
C GLU A 135 5.12 30.53 11.36
N GLN A 136 5.85 29.42 11.56
CA GLN A 136 5.84 28.29 10.62
C GLN A 136 4.48 27.60 10.54
N ARG A 137 3.72 27.55 11.64
CA ARG A 137 2.33 27.05 11.63
C ARG A 137 1.41 27.95 10.82
N SER A 138 1.60 29.27 10.89
CA SER A 138 0.88 30.23 10.04
C SER A 138 1.22 30.02 8.56
N GLN A 139 2.50 29.89 8.22
CA GLN A 139 2.96 29.57 6.86
C GLN A 139 2.39 28.24 6.36
N LEU A 140 2.37 27.21 7.21
CA LEU A 140 1.77 25.91 6.88
C LEU A 140 0.29 26.08 6.48
N SER A 141 -0.48 26.84 7.26
CA SER A 141 -1.89 27.11 6.96
C SER A 141 -2.09 27.81 5.61
N GLN A 142 -1.26 28.81 5.30
CA GLN A 142 -1.28 29.51 4.01
C GLN A 142 -0.98 28.57 2.84
N LEU A 143 0.04 27.72 2.96
CA LEU A 143 0.37 26.74 1.92
C LEU A 143 -0.74 25.70 1.73
N MET A 144 -1.44 25.29 2.80
CA MET A 144 -2.61 24.42 2.71
C MET A 144 -3.75 25.09 1.93
N GLN A 145 -4.02 26.36 2.19
CA GLN A 145 -5.04 27.14 1.51
C GLN A 145 -4.73 27.29 0.01
N GLN A 146 -3.50 27.68 -0.33
CA GLN A 146 -3.04 27.80 -1.72
C GLN A 146 -3.18 26.47 -2.49
N ARG A 147 -2.83 25.35 -1.85
CA ARG A 147 -3.01 24.02 -2.46
C ARG A 147 -4.47 23.69 -2.71
N ARG A 148 -5.37 24.05 -1.77
CA ARG A 148 -6.82 23.84 -1.91
C ARG A 148 -7.37 24.65 -3.09
N GLU A 149 -6.97 25.90 -3.23
CA GLU A 149 -7.38 26.78 -4.33
C GLU A 149 -6.84 26.28 -5.67
N ALA A 150 -5.56 25.90 -5.74
CA ALA A 150 -4.98 25.32 -6.95
C ALA A 150 -5.72 24.04 -7.37
N ALA A 151 -6.11 23.19 -6.42
CA ALA A 151 -6.89 22.00 -6.70
C ALA A 151 -8.31 22.33 -7.21
N LYS A 152 -8.96 23.35 -6.63
CA LYS A 152 -10.27 23.85 -7.10
C LYS A 152 -10.18 24.36 -8.54
N ASN A 153 -9.19 25.21 -8.85
CA ASN A 153 -9.00 25.78 -10.17
C ASN A 153 -8.74 24.71 -11.23
N ARG A 154 -7.95 23.68 -10.91
CA ARG A 154 -7.74 22.53 -11.81
C ARG A 154 -9.03 21.77 -12.11
N ARG A 155 -9.93 21.62 -11.13
CA ARG A 155 -11.23 20.96 -11.34
C ARG A 155 -12.17 21.80 -12.19
N GLN A 156 -12.12 23.13 -12.06
CA GLN A 156 -12.94 24.05 -12.85
C GLN A 156 -12.46 24.16 -14.30
N ASN A 157 -11.13 24.12 -14.51
CA ASN A 157 -10.51 24.24 -15.83
C ASN A 157 -10.28 22.88 -16.51
N ALA A 158 -10.75 21.78 -15.91
CA ALA A 158 -10.67 20.47 -16.56
C ALA A 158 -11.62 20.46 -17.78
N PRO A 159 -11.15 20.05 -18.97
CA PRO A 159 -12.04 19.91 -20.12
C PRO A 159 -13.19 18.98 -19.75
N LYS A 160 -14.43 19.41 -20.02
CA LYS A 160 -15.60 18.55 -19.86
C LYS A 160 -15.49 17.40 -20.87
N PRO A 161 -15.85 16.16 -20.48
CA PRO A 161 -15.85 15.03 -21.39
C PRO A 161 -16.82 15.23 -22.55
#